data_AF-A0A060WRN2-F1
#
_entry.id   AF-A0A060WRN2-F1
#
_cell.length_a   1.000
_cell.length_b   1.000
_cell.length_c   1.000
_cell.angle_alpha   90.00
_cell.angle_beta   90.00
_cell.angle_gamma   90.00
#
_symmetry.space_group_name_H-M   'P 1'
#
loop_
_entity.id
_entity.type
_entity.pdbx_description
1 polymer ?
#
loop_
_entity_poly.entity_id
_entity_poly.type
_entity_poly.pdbx_seq_one_letter_code
_entity_poly.pdbx_strand_id
1 'polypeptide(L)'
;MDSARRPCLITVCLSVLAATCLPCSGSPGPSLWGKKVVFMGRHCVWQLDKGCVVPPLEELSVCVHLHREIATSEWTGFVYKAPGERQVELGLAGRGGFLVAWLFGHQWPVPEDLPLKCWHNVCLTWSSHSERLRLYINGSSCLDAHVNATLSRRLTHNGTLTLGVSHNIVGGVMEFENGKNFLGAISLFRMWGHERTAEELRAHSCIDGNVVRWDNNDWDYQICLPEDDTNIQCGAFPNVTASPPTVTNTTPGSPTSTNTSDPVTPTETQQPSLGLPVSPTGLSTTKEPSDLNSTGTGIASTFYRVQMKLNMTMTVTGSDPGETIQKWVQRKLGEVRMNALHFQIFQSTYKDNDQKETQRVEMAAELRNQKRFRCTFHVQDADARNVMTTQRLINDLLSRIHFGGEIQVDSRDVHVSHIDPGSCPEDTHESIRGVYIWPIKDAQKTETMICEKNSGARASRKW
;
A
#
# COMPACT_ATOMS: atom_id res chain seq x y z
N MET A 1 21.40 -55.42 -62.58
CA MET A 1 20.10 -54.90 -63.02
C MET A 1 19.20 -54.90 -61.82
N ASP A 2 19.00 -53.73 -61.26
CA ASP A 2 18.34 -53.52 -59.98
C ASP A 2 16.85 -53.28 -60.16
N SER A 3 16.05 -53.72 -59.18
CA SER A 3 14.78 -53.05 -58.88
C SER A 3 14.31 -53.30 -57.45
N ALA A 4 14.73 -52.39 -56.57
CA ALA A 4 13.89 -51.73 -55.59
C ALA A 4 12.83 -52.56 -54.84
N ARG A 5 13.22 -53.09 -53.66
CA ARG A 5 12.25 -53.27 -52.57
C ARG A 5 11.79 -51.89 -52.09
N ARG A 6 10.47 -51.63 -52.08
CA ARG A 6 9.90 -50.40 -51.50
C ARG A 6 9.87 -50.51 -49.97
N PRO A 7 10.45 -49.56 -49.20
CA PRO A 7 10.19 -49.47 -47.76
C PRO A 7 8.80 -48.87 -47.51
N CYS A 8 8.08 -49.37 -46.51
CA CYS A 8 6.84 -48.76 -46.05
C CYS A 8 7.17 -47.69 -45.00
N LEU A 9 7.03 -46.42 -45.36
CA LEU A 9 7.25 -45.30 -44.43
C LEU A 9 6.03 -45.17 -43.51
N ILE A 10 6.14 -45.75 -42.31
CA ILE A 10 5.21 -45.46 -41.21
C ILE A 10 5.60 -44.10 -40.64
N THR A 11 4.94 -43.04 -41.12
CA THR A 11 5.08 -41.69 -40.57
C THR A 11 4.44 -41.65 -39.18
N VAL A 12 5.23 -41.95 -38.16
CA VAL A 12 4.82 -41.73 -36.76
C VAL A 12 4.74 -40.23 -36.52
N CYS A 13 3.53 -39.69 -36.54
CA CYS A 13 3.27 -38.31 -36.09
C CYS A 13 3.53 -38.21 -34.59
N LEU A 14 4.79 -37.98 -34.24
CA LEU A 14 5.20 -37.45 -32.94
C LEU A 14 4.65 -36.03 -32.81
N SER A 15 3.37 -35.92 -32.46
CA SER A 15 2.74 -34.68 -32.02
C SER A 15 3.32 -34.30 -30.66
N VAL A 16 4.51 -33.72 -30.69
CA VAL A 16 5.11 -33.05 -29.54
C VAL A 16 4.23 -31.84 -29.23
N LEU A 17 3.23 -32.06 -28.38
CA LEU A 17 2.49 -31.01 -27.70
C LEU A 17 3.45 -30.35 -26.72
N ALA A 18 4.33 -29.51 -27.27
CA ALA A 18 5.02 -28.48 -26.51
C ALA A 18 3.94 -27.58 -25.92
N ALA A 19 3.58 -27.85 -24.67
CA ALA A 19 2.70 -27.00 -23.89
C ALA A 19 3.43 -25.69 -23.62
N THR A 20 3.38 -24.78 -24.60
CA THR A 20 3.79 -23.40 -24.46
C THR A 20 2.91 -22.78 -23.39
N CYS A 21 3.40 -22.80 -22.15
CA CYS A 21 2.75 -22.18 -21.02
C CYS A 21 2.59 -20.71 -21.36
N LEU A 22 1.37 -20.26 -21.60
CA LEU A 22 1.12 -18.83 -21.81
C LEU A 22 1.47 -18.11 -20.50
N PRO A 23 2.42 -17.17 -20.49
CA PRO A 23 2.60 -16.29 -19.32
C PRO A 23 1.32 -15.49 -19.11
N CYS A 24 1.08 -15.01 -17.89
CA CYS A 24 -0.21 -14.50 -17.40
C CYS A 24 -0.86 -13.49 -18.38
N SER A 25 -1.76 -14.00 -19.24
CA SER A 25 -2.15 -13.38 -20.52
C SER A 25 -3.37 -12.46 -20.38
N GLY A 26 -3.29 -11.52 -19.44
CA GLY A 26 -4.15 -10.35 -19.41
C GLY A 26 -3.71 -9.31 -20.45
N SER A 27 -4.64 -8.44 -20.86
CA SER A 27 -4.27 -7.14 -21.47
C SER A 27 -3.32 -6.40 -20.52
N PRO A 28 -2.23 -5.75 -20.97
CA PRO A 28 -1.22 -5.15 -20.10
C PRO A 28 -1.84 -4.33 -18.96
N GLY A 29 -1.56 -4.74 -17.71
CA GLY A 29 -2.08 -4.08 -16.53
C GLY A 29 -1.39 -2.74 -16.28
N PRO A 30 -1.91 -1.91 -15.37
CA PRO A 30 -1.12 -0.85 -14.77
C PRO A 30 0.07 -1.46 -14.03
N SER A 31 1.28 -1.11 -14.49
CA SER A 31 2.53 -1.52 -13.88
C SER A 31 2.60 -1.09 -12.41
N LEU A 32 3.08 -1.99 -11.54
CA LEU A 32 3.32 -1.70 -10.11
C LEU A 32 4.73 -1.13 -9.85
N TRP A 33 5.51 -0.89 -10.89
CA TRP A 33 6.84 -0.28 -10.78
C TRP A 33 6.71 1.17 -10.26
N GLY A 34 7.58 1.54 -9.31
CA GLY A 34 7.40 2.78 -8.54
C GLY A 34 6.36 2.70 -7.42
N LYS A 35 5.76 1.52 -7.18
CA LYS A 35 4.80 1.28 -6.08
C LYS A 35 5.25 0.18 -5.11
N LYS A 36 4.70 0.24 -3.90
CA LYS A 36 4.91 -0.71 -2.79
C LYS A 36 3.56 -1.09 -2.15
N VAL A 37 3.52 -2.24 -1.48
CA VAL A 37 2.45 -2.59 -0.52
C VAL A 37 2.96 -2.38 0.89
N VAL A 38 2.10 -1.91 1.79
CA VAL A 38 2.43 -1.56 3.19
C VAL A 38 1.64 -2.43 4.17
N PHE A 39 2.34 -3.30 4.89
CA PHE A 39 1.78 -4.20 5.90
C PHE A 39 1.99 -3.61 7.30
N MET A 40 0.98 -2.91 7.83
CA MET A 40 1.04 -2.24 9.16
C MET A 40 -0.13 -2.61 10.08
N GLY A 41 -0.76 -3.76 9.85
CA GLY A 41 -1.93 -4.23 10.59
C GLY A 41 -2.48 -5.55 10.04
N ARG A 42 -3.57 -6.05 10.64
CA ARG A 42 -4.35 -7.15 10.05
C ARG A 42 -5.21 -6.62 8.88
N HIS A 43 -5.76 -7.53 8.09
CA HIS A 43 -6.56 -7.27 6.87
C HIS A 43 -5.79 -6.81 5.61
N CYS A 44 -4.47 -6.63 5.68
CA CYS A 44 -3.64 -6.47 4.49
C CYS A 44 -3.10 -7.82 4.01
N VAL A 45 -3.48 -8.22 2.79
CA VAL A 45 -3.01 -9.43 2.11
C VAL A 45 -2.84 -9.12 0.63
N TRP A 46 -1.74 -9.58 0.06
CA TRP A 46 -1.55 -9.69 -1.39
C TRP A 46 -1.35 -11.17 -1.73
N GLN A 47 -2.07 -11.65 -2.73
CA GLN A 47 -1.98 -13.02 -3.23
C GLN A 47 -1.84 -13.02 -4.76
N LEU A 48 -1.27 -14.08 -5.33
CA LEU A 48 -1.22 -14.26 -6.79
C LEU A 48 -2.64 -14.30 -7.35
N ASP A 49 -2.90 -13.58 -8.45
CA ASP A 49 -4.23 -13.60 -9.08
C ASP A 49 -4.56 -14.97 -9.67
N LYS A 50 -5.85 -15.32 -9.70
CA LYS A 50 -6.36 -16.61 -10.20
C LYS A 50 -6.13 -16.82 -11.70
N GLY A 51 -5.93 -15.76 -12.47
CA GLY A 51 -5.53 -15.82 -13.87
C GLY A 51 -4.02 -16.02 -14.10
N CYS A 52 -3.20 -15.92 -13.04
CA CYS A 52 -1.76 -16.06 -13.13
C CYS A 52 -1.29 -17.38 -12.48
N VAL A 53 -0.65 -18.25 -13.26
CA VAL A 53 -0.37 -19.64 -12.88
C VAL A 53 1.13 -19.90 -12.88
N VAL A 54 1.68 -20.24 -11.71
CA VAL A 54 3.07 -20.71 -11.61
C VAL A 54 3.19 -22.07 -12.32
N PRO A 55 4.02 -22.19 -13.37
CA PRO A 55 4.23 -23.45 -14.09
C PRO A 55 5.10 -24.41 -13.27
N PRO A 56 5.22 -25.69 -13.67
CA PRO A 56 6.17 -26.59 -13.03
C PRO A 56 7.61 -26.20 -13.39
N LEU A 57 8.44 -25.87 -12.38
CA LEU A 57 9.78 -25.29 -12.58
C LEU A 57 10.89 -26.15 -11.98
N GLU A 58 11.81 -26.63 -12.82
CA GLU A 58 13.04 -27.32 -12.35
C GLU A 58 14.19 -26.35 -12.08
N GLU A 59 14.13 -25.16 -12.67
CA GLU A 59 14.99 -24.03 -12.37
C GLU A 59 14.13 -22.81 -12.08
N LEU A 60 14.53 -21.97 -11.13
CA LEU A 60 13.81 -20.73 -10.81
C LEU A 60 14.71 -19.67 -10.21
N SER A 61 14.24 -18.44 -10.28
CA SER A 61 14.73 -17.33 -9.47
C SER A 61 13.55 -16.52 -8.96
N VAL A 62 13.59 -16.10 -7.70
CA VAL A 62 12.63 -15.16 -7.10
C VAL A 62 13.41 -14.02 -6.46
N CYS A 63 13.07 -12.78 -6.76
CA CYS A 63 13.57 -11.60 -6.06
C CYS A 63 12.43 -10.81 -5.44
N VAL A 64 12.67 -10.17 -4.30
CA VAL A 64 11.72 -9.32 -3.60
C VAL A 64 12.43 -8.20 -2.85
N HIS A 65 11.91 -6.97 -2.92
CA HIS A 65 12.41 -5.86 -2.11
C HIS A 65 11.59 -5.80 -0.80
N LEU A 66 12.29 -5.86 0.33
CA LEU A 66 11.72 -5.88 1.68
C LEU A 66 12.22 -4.68 2.48
N HIS A 67 11.33 -3.94 3.13
CA HIS A 67 11.64 -2.87 4.06
C HIS A 67 10.96 -3.14 5.40
N ARG A 68 11.71 -3.65 6.39
CA ARG A 68 11.15 -3.95 7.72
C ARG A 68 10.98 -2.66 8.52
N GLU A 69 9.78 -2.41 9.02
CA GLU A 69 9.44 -1.20 9.77
C GLU A 69 9.45 -1.44 11.28
N ILE A 70 9.14 -2.67 11.72
CA ILE A 70 9.05 -3.07 13.13
C ILE A 70 9.83 -4.38 13.35
N ALA A 71 10.61 -4.44 14.43
CA ALA A 71 11.24 -5.70 14.86
C ALA A 71 10.19 -6.69 15.35
N THR A 72 10.22 -7.91 14.81
CA THR A 72 9.44 -9.06 15.26
C THR A 72 10.34 -10.26 15.44
N SER A 73 9.99 -11.17 16.36
CA SER A 73 10.70 -12.43 16.56
C SER A 73 10.53 -13.40 15.38
N GLU A 74 9.41 -13.33 14.66
CA GLU A 74 9.16 -14.03 13.41
C GLU A 74 8.43 -13.12 12.41
N TRP A 75 8.67 -13.30 11.11
CA TRP A 75 7.97 -12.60 10.03
C TRP A 75 7.99 -13.42 8.73
N THR A 76 7.08 -13.13 7.80
CA THR A 76 6.91 -13.84 6.53
C THR A 76 6.99 -12.86 5.36
N GLY A 77 8.04 -12.94 4.54
CA GLY A 77 8.17 -12.11 3.35
C GLY A 77 7.25 -12.60 2.22
N PHE A 78 7.35 -13.88 1.89
CA PHE A 78 6.42 -14.55 0.97
C PHE A 78 6.38 -16.08 1.21
N VAL A 79 5.25 -16.70 0.83
CA VAL A 79 5.03 -18.16 0.92
C VAL A 79 4.29 -18.67 -0.31
N TYR A 80 4.85 -19.69 -0.96
CA TYR A 80 4.23 -20.53 -1.97
C TYR A 80 3.91 -21.92 -1.40
N LYS A 81 2.72 -22.45 -1.67
CA LYS A 81 2.29 -23.81 -1.31
C LYS A 81 1.71 -24.54 -2.51
N ALA A 82 2.03 -25.82 -2.66
CA ALA A 82 1.49 -26.67 -3.73
C ALA A 82 -0.05 -26.86 -3.58
N PRO A 83 -0.78 -27.23 -4.64
CA PRO A 83 -2.23 -27.39 -4.60
C PRO A 83 -2.71 -28.36 -3.52
N GLY A 84 -3.45 -27.87 -2.53
CA GLY A 84 -3.99 -28.65 -1.42
C GLY A 84 -2.97 -29.00 -0.32
N GLU A 85 -1.70 -28.65 -0.49
CA GLU A 85 -0.65 -28.93 0.49
C GLU A 85 -0.58 -27.91 1.62
N ARG A 86 -0.08 -28.35 2.78
CA ARG A 86 0.11 -27.48 3.96
C ARG A 86 1.54 -26.98 4.12
N GLN A 87 2.52 -27.65 3.51
CA GLN A 87 3.93 -27.28 3.62
C GLN A 87 4.28 -26.11 2.69
N VAL A 88 5.26 -25.31 3.09
CA VAL A 88 5.83 -24.25 2.23
C VAL A 88 6.80 -24.88 1.24
N GLU A 89 6.48 -24.80 -0.05
CA GLU A 89 7.30 -25.38 -1.12
C GLU A 89 8.38 -24.41 -1.62
N LEU A 90 8.10 -23.10 -1.59
CA LEU A 90 9.07 -22.04 -1.84
C LEU A 90 8.69 -20.83 -0.99
N GLY A 91 9.65 -20.13 -0.39
CA GLY A 91 9.31 -19.02 0.51
C GLY A 91 10.50 -18.33 1.16
N LEU A 92 10.21 -17.20 1.79
CA LEU A 92 11.16 -16.41 2.56
C LEU A 92 10.50 -15.87 3.82
N ALA A 93 11.14 -16.12 4.96
CA ALA A 93 10.70 -15.71 6.29
C ALA A 93 11.90 -15.24 7.12
N GLY A 94 11.66 -14.72 8.32
CA GLY A 94 12.67 -14.55 9.35
C GLY A 94 12.21 -15.12 10.68
N ARG A 95 13.16 -15.63 11.49
CA ARG A 95 12.92 -16.21 12.81
C ARG A 95 14.15 -16.01 13.69
N GLY A 96 13.98 -15.33 14.84
CA GLY A 96 15.00 -15.23 15.88
C GLY A 96 16.30 -14.53 15.47
N GLY A 97 16.25 -13.60 14.51
CA GLY A 97 17.44 -12.95 13.93
C GLY A 97 18.10 -13.72 12.79
N PHE A 98 17.48 -14.79 12.30
CA PHE A 98 17.89 -15.51 11.08
C PHE A 98 16.87 -15.30 9.97
N LEU A 99 17.35 -15.02 8.76
CA LEU A 99 16.60 -15.19 7.53
C LEU A 99 16.41 -16.69 7.26
N VAL A 100 15.24 -17.10 6.77
CA VAL A 100 14.89 -18.50 6.52
C VAL A 100 14.30 -18.61 5.12
N ALA A 101 15.08 -19.20 4.21
CA ALA A 101 14.59 -19.63 2.92
C ALA A 101 13.86 -20.97 3.04
N TRP A 102 12.86 -21.19 2.19
CA TRP A 102 12.18 -22.47 2.05
C TRP A 102 12.35 -23.00 0.62
N LEU A 103 12.64 -24.29 0.49
CA LEU A 103 12.62 -24.99 -0.79
C LEU A 103 12.19 -26.45 -0.58
N PHE A 104 11.16 -26.89 -1.30
CA PHE A 104 10.57 -28.24 -1.29
C PHE A 104 10.26 -28.77 0.11
N GLY A 105 9.68 -27.92 0.98
CA GLY A 105 9.36 -28.25 2.37
C GLY A 105 10.54 -28.17 3.35
N HIS A 106 11.77 -27.93 2.87
CA HIS A 106 12.96 -27.79 3.71
C HIS A 106 13.24 -26.33 4.08
N GLN A 107 13.67 -26.09 5.33
CA GLN A 107 14.10 -24.77 5.83
C GLN A 107 15.62 -24.63 5.72
N TRP A 108 16.06 -23.53 5.12
CA TRP A 108 17.47 -23.15 5.00
C TRP A 108 17.69 -21.86 5.79
N PRO A 109 18.09 -21.95 7.08
CA PRO A 109 18.39 -20.78 7.90
C PRO A 109 19.73 -20.16 7.51
N VAL A 110 19.77 -18.83 7.40
CA VAL A 110 20.94 -18.02 7.09
C VAL A 110 21.20 -17.09 8.28
N PRO A 111 22.44 -16.95 8.79
CA PRO A 111 22.77 -16.18 10.00
C PRO A 111 22.82 -14.65 9.76
N GLU A 112 21.88 -14.15 8.97
CA GLU A 112 21.70 -12.73 8.62
C GLU A 112 20.27 -12.33 9.02
N ASP A 113 20.09 -11.16 9.65
CA ASP A 113 18.77 -10.49 9.72
C ASP A 113 18.75 -9.31 8.75
N LEU A 114 17.55 -8.87 8.36
CA LEU A 114 17.39 -7.66 7.53
C LEU A 114 17.22 -6.44 8.45
N PRO A 115 18.15 -5.47 8.48
CA PRO A 115 17.98 -4.21 9.20
C PRO A 115 16.61 -3.53 9.02
N LEU A 116 16.20 -2.77 10.03
CA LEU A 116 14.97 -1.97 9.97
C LEU A 116 15.21 -0.64 9.24
N LYS A 117 14.11 -0.06 8.74
CA LYS A 117 14.05 1.30 8.15
C LYS A 117 14.86 1.51 6.87
N CYS A 118 15.25 0.44 6.19
CA CYS A 118 15.86 0.49 4.86
C CYS A 118 15.41 -0.68 3.97
N TRP A 119 15.61 -0.53 2.66
CA TRP A 119 15.25 -1.53 1.66
C TRP A 119 16.36 -2.57 1.48
N HIS A 120 15.97 -3.84 1.40
CA HIS A 120 16.82 -4.96 1.04
C HIS A 120 16.22 -5.70 -0.15
N ASN A 121 16.98 -5.86 -1.23
CA ASN A 121 16.65 -6.79 -2.30
C ASN A 121 17.14 -8.18 -1.89
N VAL A 122 16.21 -9.13 -1.69
CA VAL A 122 16.54 -10.52 -1.40
C VAL A 122 16.15 -11.39 -2.58
N CYS A 123 17.10 -12.15 -3.12
CA CYS A 123 16.88 -13.08 -4.22
C CYS A 123 17.22 -14.52 -3.82
N LEU A 124 16.39 -15.47 -4.22
CA LEU A 124 16.63 -16.91 -4.14
C LEU A 124 16.77 -17.47 -5.56
N THR A 125 17.76 -18.34 -5.80
CA THR A 125 17.90 -19.06 -7.08
C THR A 125 18.06 -20.55 -6.85
N TRP A 126 17.51 -21.36 -7.75
CA TRP A 126 17.57 -22.82 -7.70
C TRP A 126 17.70 -23.39 -9.12
N SER A 127 18.52 -24.43 -9.27
CA SER A 127 18.59 -25.23 -10.49
C SER A 127 18.68 -26.72 -10.19
N SER A 128 17.81 -27.51 -10.83
CA SER A 128 17.90 -28.98 -10.83
C SER A 128 19.17 -29.51 -11.51
N HIS A 129 19.85 -28.70 -12.33
CA HIS A 129 21.09 -29.08 -13.01
C HIS A 129 22.33 -28.84 -12.15
N SER A 130 22.36 -27.74 -11.38
CA SER A 130 23.46 -27.45 -10.45
C SER A 130 23.28 -28.10 -9.07
N GLU A 131 22.05 -28.54 -8.76
CA GLU A 131 21.60 -29.04 -7.44
C GLU A 131 21.86 -28.05 -6.29
N ARG A 132 21.98 -26.75 -6.60
CA ARG A 132 22.22 -25.68 -5.62
C ARG A 132 21.01 -24.77 -5.43
N LEU A 133 20.70 -24.51 -4.17
CA LEU A 133 19.92 -23.36 -3.73
C LEU A 133 20.89 -22.24 -3.33
N ARG A 134 20.67 -21.03 -3.82
CA ARG A 134 21.42 -19.83 -3.45
C ARG A 134 20.51 -18.74 -2.90
N LEU A 135 21.05 -17.92 -2.00
CA LEU A 135 20.38 -16.72 -1.50
C LEU A 135 21.33 -15.54 -1.53
N TYR A 136 20.83 -14.43 -2.08
CA TYR A 136 21.54 -13.17 -2.22
C TYR A 136 20.81 -12.06 -1.45
N ILE A 137 21.55 -11.25 -0.70
CA ILE A 137 21.06 -10.01 -0.08
C ILE A 137 21.81 -8.84 -0.74
N ASN A 138 21.07 -7.91 -1.34
CA ASN A 138 21.60 -6.75 -2.07
C ASN A 138 22.65 -7.12 -3.16
N GLY A 139 22.52 -8.31 -3.75
CA GLY A 139 23.43 -8.84 -4.77
C GLY A 139 24.65 -9.63 -4.25
N SER A 140 24.88 -9.64 -2.93
CA SER A 140 25.91 -10.46 -2.28
C SER A 140 25.36 -11.82 -1.88
N SER A 141 26.04 -12.91 -2.22
CA SER A 141 25.64 -14.26 -1.79
C SER A 141 25.93 -14.48 -0.31
N CYS A 142 24.94 -15.00 0.41
CA CYS A 142 25.06 -15.46 1.81
C CYS A 142 24.61 -16.92 2.01
N LEU A 143 24.17 -17.59 0.94
CA LEU A 143 23.92 -19.03 0.90
C LEU A 143 24.29 -19.60 -0.48
N ASP A 144 25.05 -20.69 -0.50
CA ASP A 144 25.13 -21.64 -1.61
C ASP A 144 25.12 -23.05 -1.01
N ALA A 145 23.97 -23.72 -1.09
CA ALA A 145 23.72 -24.99 -0.43
C ALA A 145 23.34 -26.09 -1.43
N HIS A 146 23.92 -27.28 -1.26
CA HIS A 146 23.51 -28.46 -2.01
C HIS A 146 22.16 -28.97 -1.48
N VAL A 147 21.20 -29.10 -2.38
CA VAL A 147 19.87 -29.64 -2.05
C VAL A 147 19.93 -31.16 -2.18
N ASN A 148 19.45 -31.90 -1.19
CA ASN A 148 19.51 -33.36 -1.19
C ASN A 148 18.58 -33.95 -2.26
N ALA A 149 19.06 -34.94 -3.01
CA ALA A 149 18.28 -35.66 -4.04
C ALA A 149 17.05 -36.45 -3.51
N THR A 150 16.80 -36.42 -2.19
CA THR A 150 15.58 -36.93 -1.55
C THR A 150 14.44 -35.91 -1.47
N LEU A 151 14.72 -34.63 -1.76
CA LEU A 151 13.72 -33.58 -1.93
C LEU A 151 13.21 -33.58 -3.38
N SER A 152 12.15 -32.81 -3.67
CA SER A 152 11.77 -32.57 -5.06
C SER A 152 12.92 -31.91 -5.83
N ARG A 153 12.93 -32.07 -7.16
CA ARG A 153 13.80 -31.32 -8.08
C ARG A 153 13.05 -30.21 -8.83
N ARG A 154 11.74 -30.10 -8.60
CA ARG A 154 10.78 -29.35 -9.39
C ARG A 154 9.74 -28.71 -8.49
N LEU A 155 9.48 -27.42 -8.66
CA LEU A 155 8.37 -26.71 -8.03
C LEU A 155 7.05 -27.20 -8.62
N THR A 156 6.07 -27.50 -7.75
CA THR A 156 4.75 -27.96 -8.17
C THR A 156 3.99 -26.84 -8.86
N HIS A 157 3.31 -27.14 -9.97
CA HIS A 157 2.48 -26.19 -10.70
C HIS A 157 1.23 -25.73 -9.93
N ASN A 158 0.67 -24.59 -10.31
CA ASN A 158 -0.68 -24.12 -9.95
C ASN A 158 -0.95 -23.97 -8.43
N GLY A 159 0.11 -23.80 -7.64
CA GLY A 159 0.03 -23.54 -6.21
C GLY A 159 -0.33 -22.09 -5.87
N THR A 160 -0.49 -21.81 -4.58
CA THR A 160 -0.90 -20.49 -4.05
C THR A 160 0.29 -19.73 -3.49
N LEU A 161 0.43 -18.45 -3.86
CA LEU A 161 1.48 -17.53 -3.39
C LEU A 161 0.86 -16.34 -2.63
N THR A 162 1.43 -15.99 -1.47
CA THR A 162 1.08 -14.78 -0.69
C THR A 162 2.31 -13.96 -0.31
N LEU A 163 2.15 -12.63 -0.21
CA LEU A 163 3.14 -11.69 0.32
C LEU A 163 2.78 -11.24 1.73
N GLY A 164 3.79 -10.97 2.56
CA GLY A 164 3.64 -10.41 3.91
C GLY A 164 2.98 -11.36 4.93
N VAL A 165 2.51 -12.54 4.53
CA VAL A 165 1.74 -13.46 5.37
C VAL A 165 1.90 -14.91 4.88
N SER A 166 1.81 -15.85 5.81
CA SER A 166 1.69 -17.30 5.53
C SER A 166 0.21 -17.70 5.50
N HIS A 167 -0.15 -18.69 4.71
CA HIS A 167 -1.55 -19.09 4.50
C HIS A 167 -1.73 -20.62 4.58
N ASN A 168 -2.95 -21.08 4.83
CA ASN A 168 -3.36 -22.47 4.68
C ASN A 168 -4.63 -22.56 3.82
N ILE A 169 -4.87 -23.73 3.24
CA ILE A 169 -6.08 -24.00 2.47
C ILE A 169 -7.00 -24.89 3.32
N VAL A 170 -8.18 -24.37 3.67
CA VAL A 170 -9.19 -25.04 4.51
C VAL A 170 -10.51 -25.04 3.74
N GLY A 171 -11.02 -26.22 3.39
CA GLY A 171 -12.24 -26.36 2.59
C GLY A 171 -12.18 -25.71 1.19
N GLY A 172 -10.98 -25.47 0.66
CA GLY A 172 -10.76 -24.72 -0.59
C GLY A 172 -10.70 -23.20 -0.42
N VAL A 173 -10.87 -22.68 0.80
CA VAL A 173 -10.71 -21.26 1.14
C VAL A 173 -9.29 -21.02 1.68
N MET A 174 -8.70 -19.87 1.36
CA MET A 174 -7.41 -19.46 1.91
C MET A 174 -7.59 -18.78 3.27
N GLU A 175 -6.97 -19.33 4.31
CA GLU A 175 -6.95 -18.79 5.67
C GLU A 175 -5.54 -18.28 6.01
N PHE A 176 -5.44 -17.07 6.57
CA PHE A 176 -4.16 -16.42 6.85
C PHE A 176 -3.67 -16.68 8.28
N GLU A 177 -2.42 -17.13 8.40
CA GLU A 177 -1.77 -17.36 9.67
C GLU A 177 -1.52 -16.04 10.42
N ASN A 178 -1.56 -16.09 11.75
CA ASN A 178 -1.40 -14.93 12.61
C ASN A 178 -0.12 -15.02 13.44
N GLY A 179 0.53 -13.87 13.67
CA GLY A 179 1.68 -13.74 14.56
C GLY A 179 3.05 -13.84 13.88
N LYS A 180 3.08 -14.15 12.58
CA LYS A 180 4.29 -14.17 11.73
C LYS A 180 4.16 -13.24 10.51
N ASN A 181 3.28 -12.26 10.58
CA ASN A 181 3.01 -11.31 9.51
C ASN A 181 4.20 -10.35 9.36
N PHE A 182 4.50 -9.92 8.14
CA PHE A 182 5.47 -8.85 7.89
C PHE A 182 4.92 -7.52 8.43
N LEU A 183 5.80 -6.73 9.06
CA LEU A 183 5.49 -5.38 9.52
C LEU A 183 6.48 -4.42 8.85
N GLY A 184 6.08 -3.86 7.72
CA GLY A 184 6.99 -3.27 6.75
C GLY A 184 6.34 -3.04 5.38
N ALA A 185 7.15 -2.64 4.39
CA ALA A 185 6.75 -2.52 3.00
C ALA A 185 7.41 -3.58 2.11
N ILE A 186 6.71 -4.01 1.05
CA ILE A 186 7.22 -4.93 0.04
C ILE A 186 7.04 -4.30 -1.35
N SER A 187 8.02 -4.49 -2.24
CA SER A 187 7.94 -4.08 -3.64
C SER A 187 8.73 -5.04 -4.55
N LEU A 188 8.51 -4.95 -5.86
CA LEU A 188 9.26 -5.64 -6.92
C LEU A 188 9.46 -7.15 -6.68
N PHE A 189 8.43 -7.83 -6.14
CA PHE A 189 8.39 -9.29 -6.18
C PHE A 189 8.33 -9.73 -7.64
N ARG A 190 9.29 -10.55 -8.06
CA ARG A 190 9.45 -11.02 -9.43
C ARG A 190 9.93 -12.46 -9.43
N MET A 191 9.40 -13.26 -10.35
CA MET A 191 9.77 -14.66 -10.53
C MET A 191 10.15 -14.98 -11.97
N TRP A 192 11.24 -15.73 -12.13
CA TRP A 192 11.72 -16.25 -13.40
C TRP A 192 11.78 -17.77 -13.39
N GLY A 193 11.54 -18.38 -14.54
CA GLY A 193 11.58 -19.82 -14.75
C GLY A 193 12.98 -20.41 -15.06
N HIS A 194 14.04 -19.76 -14.58
CA HIS A 194 15.43 -20.18 -14.74
C HIS A 194 16.32 -19.69 -13.59
N GLU A 195 17.46 -20.34 -13.33
CA GLU A 195 18.49 -19.83 -12.41
C GLU A 195 19.17 -18.60 -13.03
N ARG A 196 19.25 -17.50 -12.27
CA ARG A 196 19.94 -16.25 -12.67
C ARG A 196 21.24 -16.09 -11.91
N THR A 197 22.32 -15.67 -12.57
CA THR A 197 23.63 -15.55 -11.90
C THR A 197 23.72 -14.29 -11.02
N ALA A 198 24.72 -14.24 -10.13
CA ALA A 198 24.99 -13.06 -9.31
C ALA A 198 25.25 -11.79 -10.15
N GLU A 199 25.87 -11.94 -11.32
CA GLU A 199 26.14 -10.88 -12.30
C GLU A 199 24.82 -10.41 -12.92
N GLU A 200 23.97 -11.36 -13.33
CA GLU A 200 22.67 -11.07 -13.90
C GLU A 200 21.72 -10.37 -12.93
N LEU A 201 21.68 -10.78 -11.67
CA LEU A 201 20.85 -10.18 -10.63
C LEU A 201 21.27 -8.73 -10.32
N ARG A 202 22.57 -8.42 -10.47
CA ARG A 202 23.11 -7.06 -10.32
C ARG A 202 22.82 -6.21 -11.57
N ALA A 203 23.21 -6.70 -12.75
CA ALA A 203 23.10 -5.97 -14.01
C ALA A 203 21.65 -5.75 -14.47
N HIS A 204 20.76 -6.70 -14.23
CA HIS A 204 19.37 -6.68 -14.68
C HIS A 204 18.38 -6.45 -13.52
N SER A 205 18.82 -5.73 -12.48
CA SER A 205 18.02 -5.45 -11.28
C SER A 205 16.69 -4.71 -11.57
N CYS A 206 16.55 -4.08 -12.75
CA CYS A 206 15.33 -3.44 -13.25
C CYS A 206 14.70 -4.14 -14.47
N ILE A 207 14.74 -5.48 -14.54
CA ILE A 207 13.92 -6.29 -15.46
C ILE A 207 12.81 -7.01 -14.68
N ASP A 208 11.66 -7.25 -15.31
CA ASP A 208 10.50 -7.93 -14.72
C ASP A 208 10.58 -9.47 -14.83
N GLY A 209 9.74 -10.17 -14.07
CA GLY A 209 9.61 -11.62 -14.11
C GLY A 209 9.04 -12.15 -15.44
N ASN A 210 9.30 -13.42 -15.76
CA ASN A 210 8.58 -14.14 -16.83
C ASN A 210 7.62 -15.21 -16.32
N VAL A 211 7.50 -15.38 -15.00
CA VAL A 211 6.57 -16.30 -14.33
C VAL A 211 5.59 -15.55 -13.42
N VAL A 212 6.08 -14.59 -12.62
CA VAL A 212 5.27 -13.64 -11.85
C VAL A 212 5.93 -12.27 -11.96
N ARG A 213 5.16 -11.25 -12.34
CA ARG A 213 5.61 -9.87 -12.56
C ARG A 213 5.26 -8.96 -11.40
N TRP A 214 5.85 -7.77 -11.39
CA TRP A 214 5.36 -6.65 -10.56
C TRP A 214 4.35 -5.81 -11.36
N ASP A 215 3.20 -6.43 -11.65
CA ASP A 215 2.13 -5.89 -12.50
C ASP A 215 0.74 -6.21 -11.94
N ASN A 216 -0.25 -5.33 -12.14
CA ASN A 216 -1.62 -5.50 -11.61
C ASN A 216 -2.34 -6.77 -12.09
N ASN A 217 -1.94 -7.38 -13.21
CA ASN A 217 -2.54 -8.61 -13.70
C ASN A 217 -2.12 -9.87 -12.92
N ASP A 218 -1.03 -9.78 -12.16
CA ASP A 218 -0.41 -10.95 -11.52
C ASP A 218 -0.77 -10.99 -10.01
N TRP A 219 -1.37 -9.93 -9.46
CA TRP A 219 -1.63 -9.77 -8.02
C TRP A 219 -3.08 -9.38 -7.68
N ASP A 220 -3.77 -10.24 -6.93
CA ASP A 220 -4.96 -9.87 -6.18
C ASP A 220 -4.54 -9.23 -4.84
N TYR A 221 -4.66 -7.91 -4.78
CA TYR A 221 -4.36 -7.07 -3.62
C TYR A 221 -5.58 -6.77 -2.72
N GLN A 222 -6.77 -7.26 -3.08
CA GLN A 222 -8.03 -7.10 -2.36
C GLN A 222 -8.30 -5.64 -1.90
N ILE A 223 -8.07 -5.34 -0.62
CA ILE A 223 -8.32 -4.03 0.01
C ILE A 223 -7.04 -3.18 0.09
N CYS A 224 -5.86 -3.81 0.00
CA CYS A 224 -4.56 -3.16 0.17
C CYS A 224 -4.04 -2.57 -1.15
N LEU A 225 -4.59 -1.42 -1.55
CA LEU A 225 -4.12 -0.66 -2.71
C LEU A 225 -2.61 -0.37 -2.63
N PRO A 226 -1.87 -0.45 -3.75
CA PRO A 226 -0.45 -0.12 -3.80
C PRO A 226 -0.21 1.39 -3.60
N GLU A 227 0.75 1.74 -2.75
CA GLU A 227 1.21 3.10 -2.51
C GLU A 227 2.33 3.48 -3.50
N ASP A 228 2.30 4.70 -4.02
CA ASP A 228 3.41 5.27 -4.80
C ASP A 228 4.62 5.62 -3.90
N ASP A 229 5.81 5.24 -4.34
CA ASP A 229 7.08 5.60 -3.70
C ASP A 229 8.19 5.70 -4.74
N THR A 230 8.46 6.91 -5.22
CA THR A 230 9.46 7.19 -6.25
C THR A 230 10.91 6.98 -5.79
N ASN A 231 11.14 6.71 -4.50
CA ASN A 231 12.48 6.47 -3.94
C ASN A 231 12.88 4.99 -3.98
N ILE A 232 11.97 4.08 -4.33
CA ILE A 232 12.31 2.66 -4.48
C ILE A 232 13.14 2.46 -5.76
N GLN A 233 14.07 1.51 -5.71
CA GLN A 233 14.89 1.15 -6.87
C GLN A 233 13.99 0.83 -8.08
N CYS A 234 14.38 1.30 -9.26
CA CYS A 234 13.63 1.22 -10.52
C CYS A 234 12.33 2.06 -10.60
N GLY A 235 11.97 2.85 -9.58
CA GLY A 235 10.68 3.58 -9.55
C GLY A 235 10.46 4.66 -10.61
N ALA A 236 11.47 4.98 -11.43
CA ALA A 236 11.40 5.98 -12.51
C ALA A 236 11.48 5.39 -13.93
N PHE A 237 11.59 4.06 -14.09
CA PHE A 237 11.85 3.42 -15.39
C PHE A 237 10.96 2.19 -15.64
N PRO A 238 9.83 2.34 -16.35
CA PRO A 238 9.02 1.19 -16.79
C PRO A 238 9.65 0.52 -18.03
N ASN A 239 9.86 -0.80 -17.94
CA ASN A 239 10.27 -1.72 -19.01
C ASN A 239 11.55 -1.38 -19.83
N VAL A 240 12.60 -2.17 -19.60
CA VAL A 240 13.40 -2.72 -20.70
C VAL A 240 12.99 -4.18 -20.90
N THR A 241 12.04 -4.42 -21.79
CA THR A 241 11.58 -5.77 -22.14
C THR A 241 12.69 -6.50 -22.89
N ALA A 242 13.34 -7.47 -22.26
CA ALA A 242 14.43 -8.23 -22.87
C ALA A 242 13.90 -9.19 -23.95
N SER A 243 13.93 -8.76 -25.20
CA SER A 243 13.80 -9.67 -26.36
C SER A 243 14.90 -10.74 -26.31
N PRO A 244 14.60 -12.01 -26.63
CA PRO A 244 15.63 -13.04 -26.77
C PRO A 244 16.68 -12.64 -27.82
N PRO A 245 17.97 -12.95 -27.62
CA PRO A 245 19.00 -12.65 -28.60
C PRO A 245 18.83 -13.51 -29.86
N THR A 246 18.31 -12.91 -30.93
CA THR A 246 18.21 -13.57 -32.24
C THR A 246 19.62 -13.83 -32.79
N VAL A 247 20.03 -15.11 -32.84
CA VAL A 247 21.34 -15.52 -33.36
C VAL A 247 21.34 -15.45 -34.89
N THR A 248 21.57 -14.27 -35.45
CA THR A 248 21.84 -14.09 -36.88
C THR A 248 23.32 -14.33 -37.18
N ASN A 249 23.64 -15.50 -37.73
CA ASN A 249 24.97 -15.80 -38.27
C ASN A 249 25.28 -14.94 -39.51
N THR A 250 26.21 -13.99 -39.40
CA THR A 250 26.83 -13.35 -40.57
C THR A 250 28.30 -13.02 -40.36
N THR A 251 29.13 -13.40 -41.34
CA THR A 251 30.59 -13.27 -41.39
C THR A 251 31.03 -11.81 -41.65
N PRO A 252 32.17 -11.31 -41.14
CA PRO A 252 32.46 -9.87 -41.10
C PRO A 252 32.89 -9.25 -42.43
N GLY A 253 32.56 -7.96 -42.59
CA GLY A 253 33.06 -7.06 -43.65
C GLY A 253 33.39 -5.67 -43.07
N SER A 254 34.41 -5.01 -43.63
CA SER A 254 35.01 -3.76 -43.10
C SER A 254 34.46 -2.47 -43.76
N PRO A 255 34.80 -1.26 -43.26
CA PRO A 255 33.89 -0.11 -43.29
C PRO A 255 34.21 0.99 -44.32
N THR A 256 33.23 1.89 -44.53
CA THR A 256 33.43 3.24 -45.09
C THR A 256 32.55 4.26 -44.33
N SER A 257 33.03 5.49 -44.19
CA SER A 257 32.36 6.61 -43.51
C SER A 257 31.81 7.67 -44.47
N THR A 258 30.92 8.54 -43.99
CA THR A 258 30.96 10.00 -44.28
C THR A 258 30.08 10.79 -43.31
N ASN A 259 30.42 12.08 -43.11
CA ASN A 259 29.72 13.04 -42.26
C ASN A 259 28.91 14.05 -43.10
N THR A 260 28.05 14.86 -42.48
CA THR A 260 28.11 16.36 -42.40
C THR A 260 26.72 16.95 -42.00
N SER A 261 26.68 18.22 -41.60
CA SER A 261 25.63 18.90 -40.79
C SER A 261 24.94 20.11 -41.46
N ASP A 262 23.69 20.42 -41.06
CA ASP A 262 23.09 21.72 -40.61
C ASP A 262 23.42 23.10 -41.28
N PRO A 263 22.65 24.21 -41.06
CA PRO A 263 21.18 24.44 -40.90
C PRO A 263 20.66 25.76 -41.62
N VAL A 264 19.60 26.44 -41.09
CA VAL A 264 19.17 27.88 -41.23
C VAL A 264 17.80 28.22 -41.94
N THR A 265 17.10 29.28 -41.46
CA THR A 265 15.75 29.86 -41.80
C THR A 265 15.78 31.44 -41.66
N PRO A 266 14.71 32.31 -41.73
CA PRO A 266 13.23 32.23 -41.83
C PRO A 266 12.59 32.91 -43.11
N THR A 267 11.61 33.87 -43.20
CA THR A 267 11.08 35.02 -42.38
C THR A 267 9.54 35.24 -42.48
N GLU A 268 9.00 36.40 -42.94
CA GLU A 268 7.59 36.88 -42.74
C GLU A 268 6.96 37.70 -43.92
N THR A 269 5.61 37.85 -43.94
CA THR A 269 4.89 39.13 -44.26
C THR A 269 3.47 39.16 -43.61
N GLN A 270 2.78 40.32 -43.53
CA GLN A 270 1.54 40.57 -42.72
C GLN A 270 0.50 41.47 -43.50
N GLN A 271 -0.70 41.94 -43.04
CA GLN A 271 -1.32 42.00 -41.69
C GLN A 271 -2.89 42.06 -41.53
N PRO A 272 -3.69 43.09 -41.97
CA PRO A 272 -4.64 43.75 -41.02
C PRO A 272 -6.14 44.00 -41.39
N SER A 273 -6.93 44.39 -40.36
CA SER A 273 -8.20 45.22 -40.34
C SER A 273 -9.60 44.57 -40.54
N LEU A 274 -10.73 45.04 -39.96
CA LEU A 274 -11.09 45.65 -38.64
C LEU A 274 -12.65 45.74 -38.50
N GLY A 275 -13.26 45.60 -37.29
CA GLY A 275 -14.70 45.87 -37.08
C GLY A 275 -15.33 45.42 -35.73
N LEU A 276 -16.36 46.14 -35.24
CA LEU A 276 -17.11 45.99 -33.96
C LEU A 276 -18.50 46.70 -34.09
N PRO A 277 -19.47 46.60 -33.14
CA PRO A 277 -19.78 45.60 -32.10
C PRO A 277 -21.30 45.17 -32.08
N VAL A 278 -21.75 44.37 -31.09
CA VAL A 278 -22.97 44.56 -30.23
C VAL A 278 -23.30 43.28 -29.41
N SER A 279 -23.94 43.46 -28.24
CA SER A 279 -24.15 42.48 -27.15
C SER A 279 -25.09 41.30 -27.43
N PRO A 280 -24.83 40.11 -26.83
CA PRO A 280 -25.83 39.06 -26.59
C PRO A 280 -26.42 39.11 -25.17
N THR A 281 -27.51 38.36 -24.95
CA THR A 281 -28.16 38.13 -23.64
C THR A 281 -28.38 36.63 -23.45
N GLY A 282 -28.22 36.10 -22.22
CA GLY A 282 -28.83 34.82 -21.84
C GLY A 282 -27.89 33.63 -21.60
N LEU A 283 -27.34 33.57 -20.38
CA LEU A 283 -27.29 32.38 -19.53
C LEU A 283 -26.74 31.04 -20.10
N SER A 284 -25.49 30.74 -19.77
CA SER A 284 -25.02 29.36 -19.50
C SER A 284 -23.90 29.41 -18.45
N THR A 285 -23.99 28.60 -17.40
CA THR A 285 -23.11 28.69 -16.23
C THR A 285 -22.23 27.46 -16.05
N THR A 286 -21.12 27.43 -16.80
CA THR A 286 -20.00 26.52 -16.52
C THR A 286 -18.70 27.30 -16.68
N LYS A 287 -18.01 27.60 -15.56
CA LYS A 287 -16.64 28.12 -15.58
C LYS A 287 -15.83 27.64 -14.40
N GLU A 288 -14.67 27.11 -14.73
CA GLU A 288 -13.46 27.06 -13.92
C GLU A 288 -12.38 27.93 -14.63
N PRO A 289 -11.14 28.02 -14.14
CA PRO A 289 -10.71 28.98 -13.12
C PRO A 289 -9.93 30.17 -13.71
N SER A 290 -9.83 31.27 -12.95
CA SER A 290 -8.88 32.35 -13.23
C SER A 290 -8.48 33.12 -11.96
N ASP A 291 -7.21 33.54 -11.93
CA ASP A 291 -6.64 34.68 -11.21
C ASP A 291 -6.58 34.69 -9.66
N LEU A 292 -5.45 34.19 -9.16
CA LEU A 292 -4.89 34.54 -7.85
C LEU A 292 -4.33 35.98 -7.85
N ASN A 293 -4.78 36.82 -6.92
CA ASN A 293 -3.86 37.76 -6.26
C ASN A 293 -4.22 37.98 -4.78
N SER A 294 -3.20 38.14 -3.95
CA SER A 294 -3.20 38.16 -2.49
C SER A 294 -4.05 39.31 -1.92
N THR A 295 -4.80 39.14 -0.82
CA THR A 295 -4.21 39.09 0.53
C THR A 295 -5.21 38.63 1.60
N GLY A 296 -4.75 37.79 2.54
CA GLY A 296 -5.52 37.40 3.73
C GLY A 296 -5.52 35.89 3.99
N THR A 297 -4.42 35.36 4.51
CA THR A 297 -4.22 33.91 4.74
C THR A 297 -5.04 33.37 5.93
N GLY A 298 -6.37 33.29 5.75
CA GLY A 298 -7.21 32.48 6.61
C GLY A 298 -6.96 30.99 6.34
N ILE A 299 -6.22 30.33 7.23
CA ILE A 299 -6.05 28.87 7.18
C ILE A 299 -7.43 28.24 7.42
N ALA A 300 -8.06 27.76 6.35
CA ALA A 300 -9.25 26.94 6.47
C ALA A 300 -8.92 25.71 7.31
N SER A 301 -9.75 25.40 8.30
CA SER A 301 -9.63 24.18 9.11
C SER A 301 -10.91 23.36 8.95
N THR A 302 -10.83 22.06 8.67
CA THR A 302 -12.02 21.19 8.67
C THR A 302 -12.26 20.63 10.07
N PHE A 303 -13.53 20.48 10.45
CA PHE A 303 -13.91 20.01 11.79
C PHE A 303 -14.67 18.68 11.72
N TYR A 304 -14.47 17.85 12.74
CA TYR A 304 -15.07 16.52 12.84
C TYR A 304 -15.59 16.28 14.26
N ARG A 305 -16.68 15.53 14.38
CA ARG A 305 -17.19 15.00 15.65
C ARG A 305 -16.87 13.51 15.71
N VAL A 306 -16.08 13.13 16.71
CA VAL A 306 -15.74 11.73 17.01
C VAL A 306 -16.60 11.26 18.18
N GLN A 307 -17.16 10.07 18.04
CA GLN A 307 -17.72 9.28 19.13
C GLN A 307 -16.95 7.96 19.18
N MET A 308 -16.43 7.58 20.34
CA MET A 308 -15.71 6.30 20.50
C MET A 308 -16.13 5.57 21.79
N LYS A 309 -16.14 4.24 21.75
CA LYS A 309 -16.14 3.40 22.96
C LYS A 309 -14.75 2.78 23.13
N LEU A 310 -14.24 2.74 24.36
CA LEU A 310 -12.96 2.13 24.68
C LEU A 310 -13.02 1.32 25.97
N ASN A 311 -12.12 0.36 26.09
CA ASN A 311 -11.87 -0.38 27.32
C ASN A 311 -10.50 0.06 27.85
N MET A 312 -10.39 0.32 29.15
CA MET A 312 -9.15 0.72 29.80
C MET A 312 -8.80 -0.24 30.94
N THR A 313 -7.63 -0.88 30.88
CA THR A 313 -7.02 -1.61 31.99
C THR A 313 -6.49 -0.60 33.00
N MET A 314 -7.03 -0.59 34.23
CA MET A 314 -6.51 0.29 35.27
C MET A 314 -5.27 -0.33 35.92
N THR A 315 -4.11 0.31 35.75
CA THR A 315 -2.98 0.11 36.66
C THR A 315 -3.24 0.86 37.97
N VAL A 316 -2.43 0.60 39.00
CA VAL A 316 -2.57 1.20 40.34
C VAL A 316 -2.01 2.65 40.37
N THR A 317 -1.71 3.25 39.22
CA THR A 317 -1.26 4.64 39.14
C THR A 317 -2.47 5.59 39.29
N GLY A 318 -2.37 6.53 40.24
CA GLY A 318 -3.49 7.38 40.68
C GLY A 318 -3.86 8.52 39.72
N SER A 319 -3.74 8.33 38.41
CA SER A 319 -4.13 9.30 37.39
C SER A 319 -5.62 9.22 37.06
N ASP A 320 -6.26 10.37 36.79
CA ASP A 320 -7.67 10.38 36.37
C ASP A 320 -7.84 9.69 35.00
N PRO A 321 -8.78 8.74 34.84
CA PRO A 321 -9.01 8.07 33.55
C PRO A 321 -9.40 9.03 32.43
N GLY A 322 -10.17 10.09 32.72
CA GLY A 322 -10.55 11.11 31.73
C GLY A 322 -9.35 11.90 31.23
N GLU A 323 -8.50 12.36 32.15
CA GLU A 323 -7.25 13.05 31.81
C GLU A 323 -6.29 12.14 31.02
N THR A 324 -6.17 10.86 31.38
CA THR A 324 -5.34 9.88 30.67
C THR A 324 -5.84 9.61 29.25
N ILE A 325 -7.16 9.43 29.08
CA ILE A 325 -7.80 9.28 27.75
C ILE A 325 -7.60 10.55 26.92
N GLN A 326 -7.80 11.74 27.50
CA GLN A 326 -7.60 13.01 26.80
C GLN A 326 -6.15 13.18 26.32
N LYS A 327 -5.16 12.94 27.20
CA LYS A 327 -3.73 12.98 26.86
C LYS A 327 -3.36 11.95 25.79
N TRP A 328 -4.02 10.78 25.77
CA TRP A 328 -3.81 9.78 24.72
C TRP A 328 -4.37 10.23 23.36
N VAL A 329 -5.62 10.71 23.29
CA VAL A 329 -6.23 11.23 22.06
C VAL A 329 -5.45 12.42 21.51
N GLN A 330 -5.09 13.39 22.35
CA GLN A 330 -4.34 14.59 21.93
C GLN A 330 -2.97 14.23 21.36
N ARG A 331 -2.27 13.23 21.92
CA ARG A 331 -1.00 12.74 21.40
C ARG A 331 -1.18 12.08 20.02
N LYS A 332 -2.16 11.16 19.91
CA LYS A 332 -2.43 10.40 18.68
C LYS A 332 -2.80 11.28 17.49
N LEU A 333 -3.59 12.33 17.70
CA LEU A 333 -3.98 13.27 16.65
C LEU A 333 -2.90 14.35 16.40
N GLY A 334 -2.14 14.73 17.43
CA GLY A 334 -0.99 15.62 17.31
C GLY A 334 0.13 15.10 16.41
N GLU A 335 0.31 13.77 16.32
CA GLU A 335 1.22 13.11 15.36
C GLU A 335 0.97 13.54 13.90
N VAL A 336 -0.26 13.94 13.57
CA VAL A 336 -0.67 14.43 12.24
C VAL A 336 -1.21 15.86 12.27
N ARG A 337 -0.76 16.71 13.20
CA ARG A 337 -1.18 18.14 13.34
C ARG A 337 -2.68 18.37 13.61
N MET A 338 -3.42 17.34 14.02
CA MET A 338 -4.85 17.47 14.36
C MET A 338 -5.03 17.75 15.84
N ASN A 339 -5.86 18.76 16.17
CA ASN A 339 -6.13 19.15 17.56
C ASN A 339 -7.47 18.58 18.04
N ALA A 340 -7.50 17.98 19.22
CA ALA A 340 -8.71 17.46 19.85
C ALA A 340 -9.26 18.42 20.92
N LEU A 341 -10.56 18.74 20.82
CA LEU A 341 -11.26 19.81 21.54
C LEU A 341 -12.59 19.30 22.14
N HIS A 342 -13.08 19.98 23.19
CA HIS A 342 -14.40 19.74 23.81
C HIS A 342 -14.68 18.26 24.16
N PHE A 343 -13.82 17.66 24.98
CA PHE A 343 -13.99 16.28 25.45
C PHE A 343 -15.21 16.12 26.37
N GLN A 344 -15.97 15.05 26.14
CA GLN A 344 -17.00 14.53 27.02
C GLN A 344 -16.72 13.03 27.24
N ILE A 345 -16.35 12.64 28.46
CA ILE A 345 -15.93 11.27 28.80
C ILE A 345 -16.84 10.74 29.90
N PHE A 346 -17.44 9.57 29.68
CA PHE A 346 -18.35 8.92 30.62
C PHE A 346 -17.91 7.48 30.88
N GLN A 347 -17.71 7.10 32.15
CA GLN A 347 -17.52 5.70 32.52
C GLN A 347 -18.85 4.94 32.36
N SER A 348 -18.82 3.80 31.68
CA SER A 348 -19.98 2.96 31.44
C SER A 348 -20.05 1.88 32.53
N THR A 349 -21.07 1.95 33.39
CA THR A 349 -21.47 0.82 34.24
C THR A 349 -22.42 -0.10 33.45
N TYR A 350 -22.36 -1.41 33.69
CA TYR A 350 -23.30 -2.34 33.05
C TYR A 350 -24.72 -2.06 33.55
N LYS A 351 -25.60 -1.69 32.62
CA LYS A 351 -27.05 -1.79 32.73
C LYS A 351 -27.58 -2.33 31.42
N ASP A 352 -27.45 -3.64 31.25
CA ASP A 352 -28.18 -4.39 30.23
C ASP A 352 -29.17 -5.32 30.95
N ASN A 353 -30.33 -5.55 30.34
CA ASN A 353 -31.56 -5.87 31.07
C ASN A 353 -31.90 -7.37 31.11
N ASP A 354 -30.96 -8.23 30.74
CA ASP A 354 -31.19 -9.67 30.56
C ASP A 354 -30.46 -10.52 31.61
N GLN A 355 -31.23 -11.14 32.49
CA GLN A 355 -30.81 -11.49 33.86
C GLN A 355 -30.14 -12.89 33.99
N LYS A 356 -29.56 -13.42 32.90
CA LYS A 356 -28.99 -14.79 32.86
C LYS A 356 -27.59 -14.94 32.27
N GLU A 357 -27.10 -14.03 31.44
CA GLU A 357 -25.73 -14.10 30.90
C GLU A 357 -24.69 -13.45 31.85
N THR A 358 -25.16 -12.63 32.79
CA THR A 358 -24.38 -11.62 33.53
C THR A 358 -23.24 -12.22 34.38
N GLN A 359 -23.54 -13.24 35.19
CA GLN A 359 -22.59 -13.77 36.20
C GLN A 359 -21.32 -14.40 35.60
N ARG A 360 -21.34 -14.85 34.34
CA ARG A 360 -20.13 -15.39 33.67
C ARG A 360 -19.24 -14.29 33.09
N VAL A 361 -19.80 -13.12 32.78
CA VAL A 361 -19.05 -11.98 32.21
C VAL A 361 -18.46 -11.10 33.31
N GLU A 362 -19.22 -10.84 34.38
CA GLU A 362 -18.77 -9.99 35.51
C GLU A 362 -17.53 -10.57 36.20
N MET A 363 -17.59 -11.85 36.62
CA MET A 363 -16.46 -12.53 37.27
C MET A 363 -15.23 -12.66 36.37
N ALA A 364 -15.40 -12.52 35.04
CA ALA A 364 -14.31 -12.51 34.06
C ALA A 364 -13.82 -11.08 33.72
N ALA A 365 -14.50 -10.03 34.18
CA ALA A 365 -14.11 -8.63 34.00
C ALA A 365 -13.40 -8.07 35.25
N GLU A 366 -13.91 -8.37 36.44
CA GLU A 366 -13.27 -7.99 37.71
C GLU A 366 -11.88 -8.61 37.84
N LEU A 367 -11.71 -9.87 37.43
CA LEU A 367 -10.42 -10.58 37.38
C LEU A 367 -9.39 -9.96 36.41
N ARG A 368 -9.74 -8.90 35.67
CA ARG A 368 -8.87 -8.20 34.71
C ARG A 368 -8.80 -6.68 34.89
N ASN A 369 -9.46 -6.13 35.92
CA ASN A 369 -9.43 -4.69 36.28
C ASN A 369 -9.69 -3.73 35.09
N GLN A 370 -10.59 -4.10 34.17
CA GLN A 370 -10.94 -3.33 32.97
C GLN A 370 -12.22 -2.51 33.17
N LYS A 371 -12.17 -1.21 32.86
CA LYS A 371 -13.32 -0.30 32.83
C LYS A 371 -13.67 0.09 31.40
N ARG A 372 -14.96 0.28 31.11
CA ARG A 372 -15.44 0.72 29.79
C ARG A 372 -15.79 2.21 29.82
N PHE A 373 -15.44 2.95 28.77
CA PHE A 373 -15.71 4.38 28.65
C PHE A 373 -16.36 4.70 27.30
N ARG A 374 -17.27 5.68 27.29
CA ARG A 374 -17.79 6.31 26.08
C ARG A 374 -17.27 7.74 26.03
N CYS A 375 -16.62 8.11 24.93
CA CYS A 375 -16.00 9.41 24.74
C CYS A 375 -16.57 10.09 23.49
N THR A 376 -16.87 11.38 23.59
CA THR A 376 -17.24 12.24 22.46
C THR A 376 -16.34 13.46 22.48
N PHE A 377 -15.80 13.87 21.34
CA PHE A 377 -14.97 15.06 21.22
C PHE A 377 -14.99 15.60 19.78
N HIS A 378 -14.45 16.80 19.60
CA HIS A 378 -14.25 17.40 18.28
C HIS A 378 -12.78 17.32 17.87
N VAL A 379 -12.52 17.22 16.57
CA VAL A 379 -11.18 17.28 15.97
C VAL A 379 -11.14 18.43 14.97
N GLN A 380 -10.08 19.23 15.05
CA GLN A 380 -9.72 20.24 14.06
C GLN A 380 -8.55 19.71 13.21
N ASP A 381 -8.75 19.60 11.90
CA ASP A 381 -7.68 19.39 10.92
C ASP A 381 -7.23 20.75 10.38
N ALA A 382 -6.06 21.19 10.83
CA ALA A 382 -5.48 22.48 10.50
C ALA A 382 -4.90 22.54 9.06
N ASP A 383 -4.71 21.40 8.40
CA ASP A 383 -4.25 21.34 7.01
C ASP A 383 -5.43 21.15 6.01
N ALA A 384 -6.68 21.15 6.51
CA ALA A 384 -7.94 21.01 5.74
C ALA A 384 -7.91 19.96 4.62
N ARG A 385 -7.49 18.73 4.96
CA ARG A 385 -7.41 17.62 4.02
C ARG A 385 -8.82 17.16 3.60
N ASN A 386 -8.88 16.36 2.52
CA ASN A 386 -10.13 15.82 2.01
C ASN A 386 -10.91 15.08 3.10
N VAL A 387 -12.20 15.41 3.22
CA VAL A 387 -13.11 14.92 4.27
C VAL A 387 -13.08 13.40 4.43
N MET A 388 -13.10 12.64 3.33
CA MET A 388 -13.09 11.17 3.37
C MET A 388 -11.73 10.63 3.86
N THR A 389 -10.64 11.27 3.45
CA THR A 389 -9.28 10.93 3.90
C THR A 389 -9.10 11.23 5.39
N THR A 390 -9.57 12.40 5.86
CA THR A 390 -9.46 12.78 7.27
C THR A 390 -10.35 11.93 8.18
N GLN A 391 -11.58 11.58 7.76
CA GLN A 391 -12.41 10.64 8.52
C GLN A 391 -11.75 9.26 8.68
N ARG A 392 -11.09 8.74 7.63
CA ARG A 392 -10.35 7.48 7.68
C ARG A 392 -9.10 7.58 8.56
N LEU A 393 -8.33 8.66 8.44
CA LEU A 393 -7.11 8.89 9.22
C LEU A 393 -7.40 9.04 10.71
N ILE A 394 -8.44 9.79 11.09
CA ILE A 394 -8.89 9.90 12.49
C ILE A 394 -9.32 8.53 13.03
N ASN A 395 -9.98 7.69 12.24
CA ASN A 395 -10.34 6.34 12.68
C ASN A 395 -9.10 5.46 12.93
N ASP A 396 -8.19 5.35 11.94
CA ASP A 396 -6.99 4.50 12.07
C ASP A 396 -6.08 4.92 13.24
N LEU A 397 -5.91 6.23 13.47
CA LEU A 397 -5.13 6.75 14.61
C LEU A 397 -5.73 6.42 15.98
N LEU A 398 -7.05 6.18 16.06
CA LEU A 398 -7.76 5.91 17.31
C LEU A 398 -8.10 4.43 17.50
N SER A 399 -8.14 3.62 16.44
CA SER A 399 -8.58 2.22 16.50
C SER A 399 -7.46 1.18 16.54
N ARG A 400 -6.18 1.60 16.56
CA ARG A 400 -5.05 0.67 16.65
C ARG A 400 -4.88 0.14 18.07
N ILE A 401 -4.84 -1.18 18.22
CA ILE A 401 -4.43 -1.84 19.47
C ILE A 401 -2.94 -1.55 19.71
N HIS A 402 -2.65 -0.66 20.65
CA HIS A 402 -1.26 -0.31 20.99
C HIS A 402 -0.66 -1.34 21.96
N PHE A 403 0.49 -1.92 21.59
CA PHE A 403 1.36 -2.57 22.56
C PHE A 403 1.88 -1.51 23.54
N GLY A 404 1.32 -1.51 24.75
CA GLY A 404 1.40 -0.40 25.70
C GLY A 404 0.44 -0.50 26.90
N GLY A 405 -0.53 -1.41 26.87
CA GLY A 405 -1.08 -2.05 28.08
C GLY A 405 -2.31 -1.42 28.74
N GLU A 406 -2.66 -0.15 28.48
CA GLU A 406 -3.76 0.51 29.22
C GLU A 406 -5.04 0.79 28.42
N ILE A 407 -5.00 1.29 27.17
CA ILE A 407 -6.22 1.67 26.41
C ILE A 407 -6.40 0.78 25.17
N GLN A 408 -7.64 0.29 24.96
CA GLN A 408 -8.05 -0.57 23.86
C GLN A 408 -9.31 -0.04 23.18
N VAL A 409 -9.33 0.00 21.84
CA VAL A 409 -10.41 0.53 21.00
C VAL A 409 -10.60 -0.40 19.79
N ASP A 410 -11.84 -0.69 19.39
CA ASP A 410 -12.16 -1.41 18.14
C ASP A 410 -12.58 -0.39 17.07
N SER A 411 -12.19 -0.57 15.80
CA SER A 411 -12.50 0.35 14.70
C SER A 411 -14.00 0.45 14.39
N ARG A 412 -14.81 -0.52 14.83
CA ARG A 412 -16.28 -0.49 14.77
C ARG A 412 -16.92 0.27 15.93
N ASP A 413 -16.16 0.52 17.00
CA ASP A 413 -16.57 1.33 18.15
C ASP A 413 -16.17 2.81 18.01
N VAL A 414 -15.48 3.20 16.92
CA VAL A 414 -15.13 4.58 16.56
C VAL A 414 -16.01 5.06 15.39
N HIS A 415 -16.74 6.15 15.60
CA HIS A 415 -17.54 6.81 14.58
C HIS A 415 -17.07 8.27 14.39
N VAL A 416 -16.62 8.60 13.18
CA VAL A 416 -16.12 9.93 12.81
C VAL A 416 -17.08 10.57 11.81
N SER A 417 -17.67 11.70 12.18
CA SER A 417 -18.59 12.47 11.35
C SER A 417 -17.97 13.83 11.00
N HIS A 418 -18.03 14.24 9.74
CA HIS A 418 -17.64 15.59 9.33
C HIS A 418 -18.64 16.61 9.89
N ILE A 419 -18.13 17.74 10.39
CA ILE A 419 -18.94 18.92 10.69
C ILE A 419 -18.79 19.83 9.48
N ASP A 420 -19.78 19.81 8.61
CA ASP A 420 -19.91 20.85 7.59
C ASP A 420 -20.03 22.21 8.30
N PRO A 421 -19.15 23.19 8.01
CA PRO A 421 -19.27 24.53 8.59
C PRO A 421 -20.58 25.23 8.21
N GLY A 422 -21.16 24.88 7.04
CA GLY A 422 -22.34 25.52 6.49
C GLY A 422 -22.17 27.03 6.29
N SER A 423 -23.31 27.71 6.12
CA SER A 423 -23.40 29.16 6.14
C SER A 423 -24.12 29.61 7.40
N CYS A 424 -23.51 30.53 8.16
CA CYS A 424 -24.16 31.20 9.27
C CYS A 424 -25.30 32.10 8.74
N PRO A 425 -26.48 32.09 9.38
CA PRO A 425 -27.62 32.90 8.96
C PRO A 425 -27.35 34.40 9.15
N GLU A 426 -28.15 35.23 8.49
CA GLU A 426 -28.14 36.67 8.70
C GLU A 426 -28.55 36.99 10.15
N ASP A 427 -27.81 37.90 10.79
CA ASP A 427 -27.98 38.25 12.20
C ASP A 427 -27.79 39.76 12.42
N THR A 428 -28.73 40.40 13.11
CA THR A 428 -28.72 41.84 13.37
C THR A 428 -28.26 42.13 14.80
N HIS A 429 -27.08 42.74 14.92
CA HIS A 429 -26.46 43.06 16.19
C HIS A 429 -26.58 44.56 16.51
N GLU A 430 -27.39 44.90 17.50
CA GLU A 430 -27.46 46.26 18.05
C GLU A 430 -26.37 46.51 19.09
N SER A 431 -25.76 47.71 19.06
CA SER A 431 -24.73 48.10 20.02
C SER A 431 -24.74 49.61 20.28
N ILE A 432 -24.06 50.04 21.34
CA ILE A 432 -23.84 51.49 21.59
C ILE A 432 -23.15 52.21 20.41
N ARG A 433 -22.47 51.48 19.52
CA ARG A 433 -21.74 52.00 18.35
C ARG A 433 -22.55 52.00 17.05
N GLY A 434 -23.79 51.53 17.06
CA GLY A 434 -24.67 51.42 15.89
C GLY A 434 -25.33 50.05 15.73
N VAL A 435 -26.15 49.91 14.69
CA VAL A 435 -26.81 48.65 14.30
C VAL A 435 -26.05 47.99 13.16
N TYR A 436 -25.76 46.69 13.28
CA TYR A 436 -24.95 45.94 12.34
C TYR A 436 -25.70 44.70 11.83
N ILE A 437 -26.18 44.76 10.58
CA ILE A 437 -26.81 43.62 9.89
C ILE A 437 -25.69 42.79 9.26
N TRP A 438 -25.40 41.62 9.83
CA TRP A 438 -24.34 40.73 9.34
C TRP A 438 -24.94 39.73 8.36
N PRO A 439 -24.61 39.80 7.05
CA PRO A 439 -25.22 38.95 6.03
C PRO A 439 -24.79 37.49 6.17
N ILE A 440 -25.53 36.59 5.50
CA ILE A 440 -25.21 35.16 5.41
C ILE A 440 -23.77 34.97 4.91
N LYS A 441 -22.98 34.18 5.65
CA LYS A 441 -21.57 33.88 5.34
C LYS A 441 -21.19 32.47 5.74
N ASP A 442 -20.35 31.84 4.94
CA ASP A 442 -19.70 30.57 5.29
C ASP A 442 -18.81 30.75 6.53
N ALA A 443 -18.80 29.75 7.43
CA ALA A 443 -18.00 29.87 8.65
C ALA A 443 -16.50 30.04 8.37
N GLN A 444 -15.75 30.55 9.35
CA GLN A 444 -14.35 30.99 9.27
C GLN A 444 -14.11 32.25 8.42
N LYS A 445 -15.04 32.67 7.57
CA LYS A 445 -14.94 33.97 6.88
C LYS A 445 -15.14 35.12 7.88
N THR A 446 -14.45 36.22 7.61
CA THR A 446 -14.57 37.47 8.39
C THR A 446 -15.20 38.53 7.50
N GLU A 447 -16.28 39.15 7.95
CA GLU A 447 -16.92 40.29 7.29
C GLU A 447 -16.62 41.58 8.06
N THR A 448 -16.54 42.73 7.38
CA THR A 448 -16.23 44.02 8.00
C THR A 448 -17.10 45.16 7.50
N MET A 449 -17.79 45.82 8.43
CA MET A 449 -18.63 47.00 8.18
C MET A 449 -17.98 48.27 8.72
N ILE A 450 -18.40 49.43 8.21
CA ILE A 450 -17.99 50.73 8.76
C ILE A 450 -18.80 51.00 10.04
N CYS A 451 -18.18 51.56 11.07
CA CYS A 451 -18.88 51.89 12.31
C CYS A 451 -19.81 53.09 12.11
N GLU A 452 -21.12 52.90 12.28
CA GLU A 452 -22.16 53.91 12.04
C GLU A 452 -21.89 55.24 12.77
N LYS A 453 -21.44 55.17 14.03
CA LYS A 453 -21.12 56.36 14.86
C LYS A 453 -19.66 56.83 14.78
N ASN A 454 -18.81 56.19 13.95
CA ASN A 454 -17.42 56.62 13.73
C ASN A 454 -16.91 56.07 12.38
N SER A 455 -17.07 56.85 11.31
CA SER A 455 -16.72 56.48 9.93
C SER A 455 -15.23 56.15 9.70
N GLY A 456 -14.34 56.53 10.62
CA GLY A 456 -12.91 56.15 10.58
C GLY A 456 -12.60 54.74 11.12
N ALA A 457 -13.59 54.05 11.71
CA ALA A 457 -13.43 52.73 12.31
C ALA A 457 -14.23 51.65 11.57
N ARG A 458 -13.74 50.40 11.59
CA ARG A 458 -14.46 49.22 11.09
C ARG A 458 -14.88 48.32 12.25
N ALA A 459 -16.09 47.80 12.18
CA ALA A 459 -16.52 46.63 12.95
C ALA A 459 -16.17 45.38 12.13
N SER A 460 -15.78 44.29 12.80
CA SER A 460 -15.52 43.00 12.17
C SER A 460 -16.23 41.87 12.91
N ARG A 461 -16.76 40.91 12.16
CA ARG A 461 -17.31 39.66 12.68
C ARG A 461 -16.65 38.51 11.95
N LYS A 462 -15.97 37.66 12.71
CA LYS A 462 -15.56 36.33 12.24
C LYS A 462 -16.61 35.32 12.69
N TRP A 463 -16.96 34.42 11.80
CA TRP A 463 -17.86 33.30 12.03
C TRP A 463 -17.07 32.01 12.32
#